data_AF-A0A521RXB5-F1
#
_entry.id   AF-A0A521RXB5-F1
#
_cell.length_a   1.000
_cell.length_b   1.000
_cell.length_c   1.000
_cell.angle_alpha   90.00
_cell.angle_beta   90.00
_cell.angle_gamma   90.00
#
_symmetry.space_group_name_H-M   'P 1'
#
loop_
_entity.id
_entity.type
_entity.pdbx_description
1 polymer ?
#
loop_
_entity_poly.entity_id
_entity_poly.type
_entity_poly.pdbx_seq_one_letter_code
_entity_poly.pdbx_strand_id
1 'polypeptide(L)'
;MARYYLPSLCGAGRKPVELISDRAKRYRANRPECRPEGPKKCQYCRSVKNLGVHHRDGDESNGRRSNLAWCCKRCNAWLAHRMKAAGKGVRTRQLNPAAGASSFDQWASAVAAIDAERGGTDSISFMSADEARALIHATPAARRRRFQQEAWSIRKSRYGPSGRKAGGGILPF
;
A
#
# COMPACT_ATOMS: atom_id res chain seq x y z
N MET A 1 18.04 -4.09 29.93
CA MET A 1 18.26 -2.65 29.64
C MET A 1 17.18 -2.16 28.67
N ALA A 2 16.13 -1.53 29.18
CA ALA A 2 15.07 -0.93 28.38
C ALA A 2 15.60 0.35 27.70
N ARG A 3 15.79 0.32 26.39
CA ARG A 3 16.10 1.53 25.61
C ARG A 3 14.83 2.35 25.52
N TYR A 4 14.68 3.35 26.38
CA TYR A 4 13.66 4.38 26.23
C TYR A 4 13.88 5.06 24.87
N TYR A 5 13.00 4.77 23.90
CA TYR A 5 12.96 5.47 22.62
C TYR A 5 12.47 6.88 22.90
N LEU A 6 13.40 7.84 22.98
CA LEU A 6 13.04 9.27 22.94
C LEU A 6 12.07 9.48 21.76
N PRO A 7 10.94 10.15 21.97
CA PRO A 7 9.94 10.36 20.92
C PRO A 7 10.66 11.01 19.75
N SER A 8 10.66 10.33 18.60
CA SER A 8 11.23 10.91 17.40
C SER A 8 10.56 12.27 17.21
N LEU A 9 11.34 13.34 17.02
CA LEU A 9 10.83 14.68 16.69
C LEU A 9 9.79 14.63 15.55
N CYS A 10 9.84 13.57 14.74
CA CYS A 10 8.92 13.21 13.68
C CYS A 10 7.54 12.65 14.05
N GLY A 11 7.09 12.81 15.30
CA GLY A 11 5.83 12.23 15.74
C GLY A 11 5.19 12.82 16.99
N ALA A 12 5.70 13.94 17.52
CA ALA A 12 5.11 14.57 18.71
C ALA A 12 3.61 14.88 18.48
N GLY A 13 2.76 14.39 19.38
CA GLY A 13 1.30 14.55 19.32
C GLY A 13 0.58 13.74 18.23
N ARG A 14 1.22 12.73 17.63
CA ARG A 14 0.63 11.93 16.55
C ARG A 14 0.50 10.46 16.92
N LYS A 15 -0.35 9.73 16.16
CA LYS A 15 -0.49 8.27 16.28
C LYS A 15 0.89 7.61 16.36
N PRO A 16 1.16 6.69 17.31
CA PRO A 16 2.41 5.95 17.40
C PRO A 16 2.88 5.34 16.07
N VAL A 17 4.19 5.21 15.87
CA VAL A 17 4.79 4.73 14.60
C VAL A 17 4.41 3.27 14.31
N GLU A 18 4.18 2.50 15.36
CA GLU A 18 3.79 1.10 15.35
C GLU A 18 2.35 0.93 14.81
N LEU A 19 1.53 1.97 14.90
CA LEU A 19 0.11 1.97 14.51
C LEU A 19 -0.14 2.56 13.12
N ILE A 20 0.91 2.85 12.36
CA ILE A 20 0.79 3.44 11.02
C ILE A 20 1.48 2.61 9.95
N SER A 21 0.95 2.67 8.74
CA SER A 21 1.53 1.99 7.58
C SER A 21 2.90 2.56 7.20
N ASP A 22 3.72 1.75 6.54
CA ASP A 22 5.03 2.18 6.02
C ASP A 22 4.92 3.39 5.09
N ARG A 23 3.87 3.45 4.27
CA ARG A 23 3.56 4.64 3.46
C ARG A 23 3.35 5.88 4.32
N ALA A 24 2.61 5.78 5.42
CA ALA A 24 2.42 6.87 6.36
C ALA A 24 3.72 7.26 7.08
N LYS A 25 4.60 6.29 7.37
CA LYS A 25 5.93 6.55 7.94
C LYS A 25 6.78 7.41 6.99
N ARG A 26 6.80 7.08 5.70
CA ARG A 26 7.47 7.90 4.67
C ARG A 26 6.90 9.32 4.58
N TYR A 27 5.59 9.48 4.66
CA TYR A 27 4.97 10.81 4.64
C TYR A 27 5.35 11.64 5.87
N ARG A 28 5.47 11.02 7.04
CA ARG A 28 6.00 11.70 8.23
C ARG A 28 7.45 12.14 8.04
N ALA A 29 8.30 11.27 7.52
CA ALA A 29 9.71 11.58 7.28
C ALA A 29 9.93 12.75 6.29
N ASN A 30 8.98 12.99 5.38
CA ASN A 30 9.05 14.11 4.42
C ASN A 30 8.59 15.46 4.98
N ARG A 31 8.10 15.53 6.22
CA ARG A 31 7.64 16.80 6.80
C ARG A 31 8.80 17.78 7.05
N PRO A 32 8.53 19.10 7.05
CA PRO A 32 9.51 20.13 7.36
C PRO A 32 10.25 19.89 8.69
N GLU A 33 9.52 19.48 9.73
CA GLU A 33 10.09 19.18 11.06
C GLU A 33 11.10 18.01 11.05
N CYS A 34 10.96 17.11 10.06
CA CYS A 34 11.66 15.83 10.01
C CYS A 34 12.79 15.78 9.01
N ARG A 35 12.56 16.40 7.85
CA ARG A 35 13.41 16.24 6.69
C ARG A 35 14.88 16.56 7.06
N PRO A 36 15.84 15.92 6.40
CA PRO A 36 17.25 16.17 6.65
C PRO A 36 17.59 17.65 6.50
N GLU A 37 18.35 18.18 7.46
CA GLU A 37 18.90 19.54 7.39
C GLU A 37 19.92 19.71 6.27
N GLY A 38 20.17 20.96 5.92
CA GLY A 38 21.17 21.33 4.94
C GLY A 38 20.70 21.20 3.48
N PRO A 39 21.65 21.24 2.53
CA PRO A 39 21.32 21.31 1.12
C PRO A 39 20.63 20.02 0.67
N LYS A 40 19.56 20.18 -0.12
CA LYS A 40 18.83 19.07 -0.75
C LYS A 40 19.69 18.45 -1.87
N LYS A 41 20.67 17.62 -1.47
CA LYS A 41 21.62 16.91 -2.33
C LYS A 41 21.73 15.46 -1.87
N CYS A 42 21.85 14.52 -2.81
CA CYS A 42 22.04 13.11 -2.49
C CYS A 42 23.29 12.95 -1.63
N GLN A 43 23.19 12.31 -0.46
CA GLN A 43 24.33 12.08 0.41
C GLN A 43 25.43 11.23 -0.26
N TYR A 44 25.04 10.34 -1.17
CA TYR A 44 25.95 9.35 -1.76
C TYR A 44 26.61 9.84 -3.05
N CYS A 45 25.85 10.42 -3.97
CA CYS A 45 26.36 10.86 -5.29
C CYS A 45 26.26 12.37 -5.52
N ARG A 46 25.85 13.15 -4.51
CA ARG A 46 25.69 14.62 -4.56
C ARG A 46 24.69 15.16 -5.59
N SER A 47 24.01 14.29 -6.34
CA SER A 47 22.97 14.68 -7.30
C SER A 47 21.89 15.53 -6.64
N VAL A 48 21.39 16.52 -7.36
CA VAL A 48 20.24 17.36 -6.99
C VAL A 48 18.92 16.85 -7.58
N LYS A 49 18.96 15.80 -8.42
CA LYS A 49 17.80 15.30 -9.17
C LYS A 49 17.17 14.09 -8.48
N ASN A 50 15.84 13.96 -8.60
CA ASN A 50 15.06 12.80 -8.12
C ASN A 50 15.32 12.45 -6.65
N LEU A 51 15.37 13.47 -5.80
CA LEU A 51 15.66 13.34 -4.37
C LEU A 51 14.42 13.03 -3.54
N GLY A 52 14.58 12.12 -2.59
CA GLY A 52 13.63 11.88 -1.52
C GLY A 52 14.35 11.65 -0.19
N VAL A 53 13.57 11.60 0.88
CA VAL A 53 14.07 11.21 2.21
C VAL A 53 14.31 9.70 2.24
N HIS A 54 15.46 9.30 2.75
CA HIS A 54 15.91 7.91 2.92
C HIS A 54 16.31 7.67 4.39
N HIS A 55 16.02 6.47 4.88
CA HIS A 55 16.40 5.99 6.22
C HIS A 55 17.70 5.19 6.10
N ARG A 56 18.78 5.64 6.74
CA ARG A 56 20.14 5.09 6.60
C ARG A 56 20.26 3.66 7.10
N ASP A 57 19.45 3.27 8.08
CA ASP A 57 19.36 1.90 8.61
C ASP A 57 18.41 1.00 7.81
N GLY A 58 17.64 1.56 6.87
CA GLY A 58 16.62 0.84 6.12
C GLY A 58 15.35 0.53 6.92
N ASP A 59 15.15 1.15 8.09
CA ASP A 59 13.95 1.02 8.90
C ASP A 59 13.13 2.32 8.87
N GLU A 60 11.98 2.26 8.19
CA GLU A 60 11.07 3.41 8.07
C GLU A 60 10.41 3.79 9.40
N SER A 61 10.49 2.95 10.44
CA SER A 61 10.04 3.32 11.78
C SER A 61 11.02 4.23 12.51
N ASN A 62 12.30 4.22 12.13
CA ASN A 62 13.33 5.04 12.75
C ASN A 62 13.36 6.45 12.15
N GLY A 63 12.39 7.28 12.54
CA GLY A 63 12.29 8.69 12.14
C GLY A 63 13.26 9.66 12.81
N ARG A 64 14.36 9.19 13.43
CA ARG A 64 15.36 10.08 14.03
C ARG A 64 16.04 10.90 12.93
N ARG A 65 16.21 12.21 13.14
CA ARG A 65 16.83 13.10 12.14
C ARG A 65 18.22 12.63 11.70
N SER A 66 19.01 12.07 12.61
CA SER A 66 20.33 11.48 12.31
C SER A 66 20.26 10.25 11.39
N ASN A 67 19.12 9.55 11.38
CA ASN A 67 18.87 8.43 10.48
C ASN A 67 18.34 8.85 9.10
N LEU A 68 17.88 10.11 8.96
CA LEU A 68 17.33 10.61 7.71
C LEU A 68 18.42 11.23 6.84
N ALA A 69 18.35 11.00 5.53
CA ALA A 69 19.22 11.60 4.55
C ALA A 69 18.50 11.90 3.24
N TRP A 70 18.98 12.90 2.51
CA TRP A 70 18.58 13.10 1.12
C TRP A 70 19.25 12.04 0.26
N CYS A 71 18.46 11.30 -0.53
CA CYS A 71 18.98 10.28 -1.42
C CYS A 71 18.27 10.33 -2.78
N CYS A 72 19.03 10.20 -3.86
CA CYS A 72 18.43 10.09 -5.19
C CYS A 72 17.86 8.68 -5.40
N LYS A 73 16.86 8.56 -6.28
CA LYS A 73 16.20 7.27 -6.58
C LYS A 73 17.18 6.16 -6.99
N ARG A 74 18.21 6.50 -7.78
CA ARG A 74 19.25 5.54 -8.22
C ARG A 74 20.05 4.97 -7.02
N CYS A 75 20.59 5.85 -6.18
CA CYS A 75 21.35 5.41 -5.00
C CYS A 75 20.44 4.67 -4.01
N ASN A 76 19.18 5.11 -3.85
CA ASN A 76 18.23 4.45 -2.97
C ASN A 76 17.94 3.00 -3.40
N ALA A 77 17.73 2.76 -4.70
CA ALA A 77 17.53 1.41 -5.22
C ALA A 77 18.76 0.52 -4.98
N TRP A 78 19.95 1.02 -5.29
CA TRP A 78 21.20 0.30 -5.07
C TRP A 78 21.45 -0.02 -3.58
N LEU A 79 21.19 0.93 -2.69
CA LEU A 79 21.28 0.74 -1.23
C LEU A 79 20.29 -0.31 -0.75
N ALA A 80 19.05 -0.32 -1.25
CA ALA A 80 18.07 -1.33 -0.90
C ALA A 80 18.54 -2.75 -1.24
N HIS A 81 19.19 -2.93 -2.40
CA HIS A 81 19.81 -4.22 -2.76
C HIS A 81 20.96 -4.60 -1.84
N ARG A 82 21.84 -3.65 -1.49
CA ARG A 82 22.96 -3.91 -0.57
C ARG A 82 22.52 -4.19 0.86
N MET A 83 21.54 -3.45 1.38
CA MET A 83 20.96 -3.68 2.70
C MET A 83 20.30 -5.06 2.75
N LYS A 84 19.56 -5.45 1.71
CA LYS A 84 19.00 -6.80 1.59
C LYS A 84 20.09 -7.87 1.65
N ALA A 85 21.17 -7.72 0.86
CA ALA A 85 22.27 -8.68 0.85
C ALA A 85 22.99 -8.77 2.21
N ALA A 86 23.06 -7.65 2.94
CA ALA A 86 23.66 -7.57 4.27
C ALA A 86 22.71 -7.95 5.42
N GLY A 87 21.46 -8.36 5.14
CA GLY A 87 20.47 -8.67 6.16
C GLY A 87 20.05 -7.45 7.02
N LYS A 88 20.21 -6.23 6.51
CA LYS A 88 19.88 -4.97 7.19
C LYS A 88 18.56 -4.38 6.71
N GLY A 89 17.95 -3.56 7.57
CA GLY A 89 16.70 -2.86 7.31
C GLY A 89 15.45 -3.72 7.52
N VAL A 90 14.29 -3.06 7.47
CA VAL A 90 12.99 -3.71 7.63
C VAL A 90 12.32 -3.82 6.27
N ARG A 91 11.91 -5.03 5.88
CA ARG A 91 11.09 -5.19 4.67
C ARG A 91 9.78 -4.45 4.89
N THR A 92 9.42 -3.61 3.93
CA THR A 92 8.13 -2.93 3.94
C THR A 92 7.02 -3.96 4.10
N ARG A 93 6.33 -3.90 5.23
CA ARG A 93 5.11 -4.65 5.46
C ARG A 93 4.02 -3.85 4.79
N GLN A 94 3.63 -4.25 3.58
CA GLN A 94 2.34 -3.79 3.06
C GLN A 94 1.28 -4.23 4.07
N LEU A 95 0.60 -3.26 4.68
CA LEU A 95 -0.52 -3.52 5.56
C LEU A 95 -1.59 -4.22 4.72
N ASN A 96 -1.65 -5.55 4.81
CA ASN A 96 -2.79 -6.33 4.40
C ASN A 96 -3.64 -6.52 5.66
N PRO A 97 -4.66 -5.67 5.93
CA PRO A 97 -5.57 -5.92 7.04
C PRO A 97 -6.20 -7.33 6.89
N ALA A 98 -6.62 -7.89 8.03
CA ALA A 98 -6.98 -9.30 8.22
C ALA A 98 -7.82 -9.92 7.09
N ALA A 99 -7.58 -11.22 6.86
CA ALA A 99 -8.11 -12.10 5.82
C ALA A 99 -9.21 -11.48 4.93
N GLY A 100 -8.81 -10.99 3.75
CA GLY A 100 -9.79 -10.67 2.71
C GLY A 100 -10.55 -11.90 2.23
N ALA A 101 -11.32 -11.74 1.15
CA ALA A 101 -12.24 -12.75 0.67
C ALA A 101 -11.63 -14.17 0.64
N SER A 102 -12.32 -15.07 1.33
CA SER A 102 -11.93 -16.48 1.49
C SER A 102 -12.41 -17.35 0.33
N SER A 103 -13.50 -16.95 -0.32
CA SER A 103 -14.12 -17.60 -1.47
C SER A 103 -14.40 -16.62 -2.62
N PHE A 104 -14.68 -17.17 -3.80
CA PHE A 104 -15.11 -16.40 -4.96
C PHE A 104 -16.42 -15.66 -4.68
N ASP A 105 -17.40 -16.34 -4.06
CA ASP A 105 -18.71 -15.75 -3.76
C ASP A 105 -18.60 -14.52 -2.84
N GLN A 106 -17.77 -14.61 -1.80
CA GLN A 106 -17.55 -13.49 -0.88
C GLN A 106 -16.90 -12.29 -1.60
N TRP A 107 -15.98 -12.55 -2.53
CA TRP A 107 -15.38 -11.52 -3.36
C TRP A 107 -16.38 -10.94 -4.37
N ALA A 108 -17.19 -11.79 -4.98
CA ALA A 108 -18.22 -11.43 -5.93
C ALA A 108 -19.29 -10.51 -5.30
N SER A 109 -19.78 -10.87 -4.10
CA SER A 109 -20.71 -10.03 -3.33
C SER A 109 -20.12 -8.65 -3.02
N ALA A 110 -18.82 -8.57 -2.69
CA ALA A 110 -18.17 -7.29 -2.44
C ALA A 110 -18.02 -6.43 -3.71
N VAL A 111 -17.74 -7.05 -4.86
CA VAL A 111 -17.71 -6.32 -6.13
C VAL A 111 -19.10 -5.82 -6.50
N ALA A 112 -20.14 -6.63 -6.32
CA ALA A 112 -21.53 -6.24 -6.56
C ALA A 112 -21.97 -5.07 -5.65
N ALA A 113 -21.58 -5.09 -4.37
CA ALA A 113 -21.85 -4.00 -3.43
C ALA A 113 -21.31 -2.64 -3.91
N ILE A 114 -20.10 -2.63 -4.48
CA ILE A 114 -19.47 -1.41 -5.01
C ILE A 114 -20.11 -0.98 -6.33
N ASP A 115 -20.60 -1.92 -7.14
CA ASP A 115 -21.28 -1.61 -8.40
C ASP A 115 -22.68 -1.03 -8.16
N ALA A 116 -23.42 -1.57 -7.19
CA ALA A 116 -24.72 -1.06 -6.76
C ALA A 116 -24.64 0.39 -6.27
N GLU A 117 -23.62 0.75 -5.49
CA GLU A 117 -23.35 2.15 -5.09
C GLU A 117 -23.14 3.08 -6.29
N ARG A 118 -22.65 2.56 -7.42
CA ARG A 118 -22.41 3.31 -8.67
C ARG A 118 -23.63 3.35 -9.60
N GLY A 119 -24.79 2.86 -9.15
CA GLY A 119 -26.01 2.76 -9.96
C GLY A 119 -26.08 1.49 -10.82
N GLY A 120 -25.24 0.50 -10.55
CA GLY A 120 -25.26 -0.81 -11.19
C GLY A 120 -26.19 -1.79 -10.47
N THR A 121 -27.41 -1.94 -10.97
CA THR A 121 -28.46 -2.89 -10.53
C THR A 121 -28.99 -2.78 -9.10
N ASP A 122 -30.28 -3.07 -8.93
CA ASP A 122 -31.02 -3.15 -7.65
C ASP A 122 -30.66 -4.40 -6.83
N SER A 123 -29.39 -4.81 -6.82
CA SER A 123 -28.98 -5.99 -6.06
C SER A 123 -28.95 -5.65 -4.57
N ILE A 124 -29.71 -6.41 -3.77
CA ILE A 124 -29.62 -6.42 -2.31
C ILE A 124 -28.19 -6.79 -1.92
N SER A 125 -27.42 -5.81 -1.48
CA SER A 125 -26.08 -6.04 -0.96
C SER A 125 -26.17 -6.29 0.55
N PHE A 126 -25.66 -7.44 1.00
CA PHE A 126 -25.58 -7.79 2.42
C PHE A 126 -24.39 -7.12 3.15
N MET A 127 -23.64 -6.26 2.45
CA MET A 127 -22.51 -5.50 3.00
C MET A 127 -22.51 -4.08 2.43
N SER A 128 -22.02 -3.12 3.22
CA SER A 128 -21.83 -1.74 2.77
C SER A 128 -20.68 -1.63 1.75
N ALA A 129 -20.69 -0.55 0.96
CA ALA A 129 -19.62 -0.28 0.00
C ALA A 129 -18.24 -0.10 0.66
N ASP A 130 -18.20 0.47 1.87
CA ASP A 130 -16.97 0.64 2.64
C ASP A 130 -16.42 -0.71 3.15
N GLU A 131 -17.29 -1.59 3.65
CA GLU A 131 -16.92 -2.95 4.04
C GLU A 131 -16.43 -3.77 2.84
N ALA A 132 -17.09 -3.63 1.69
CA ALA A 132 -16.67 -4.25 0.45
C ALA A 132 -15.29 -3.76 -0.02
N ARG A 133 -15.01 -2.46 0.04
CA ARG A 133 -13.69 -1.89 -0.27
C ARG A 133 -12.64 -2.42 0.69
N ALA A 134 -12.95 -2.47 1.99
CA ALA A 134 -12.05 -3.03 3.00
C ALA A 134 -11.73 -4.51 2.72
N LEU A 135 -12.73 -5.33 2.40
CA LEU A 135 -12.56 -6.74 2.06
C LEU A 135 -11.70 -6.95 0.80
N ILE A 136 -11.96 -6.18 -0.27
CA ILE A 136 -11.19 -6.25 -1.51
C ILE A 136 -9.74 -5.82 -1.26
N HIS A 137 -9.51 -4.75 -0.49
CA HIS A 137 -8.17 -4.30 -0.14
C HIS A 137 -7.42 -5.33 0.72
N ALA A 138 -8.10 -5.98 1.66
CA ALA A 138 -7.58 -7.06 2.48
C ALA A 138 -7.27 -8.35 1.70
N THR A 139 -7.92 -8.56 0.54
CA THR A 139 -7.74 -9.78 -0.26
C THR A 139 -6.35 -9.77 -0.94
N PRO A 140 -5.49 -10.80 -0.75
CA PRO A 140 -4.17 -10.83 -1.39
C PRO A 140 -4.23 -10.68 -2.91
N ALA A 141 -3.27 -9.98 -3.51
CA ALA A 141 -3.26 -9.69 -4.95
C ALA A 141 -3.33 -10.96 -5.82
N ALA A 142 -2.63 -12.03 -5.43
CA ALA A 142 -2.68 -13.31 -6.11
C ALA A 142 -4.09 -13.92 -6.11
N ARG A 143 -4.83 -13.77 -5.00
CA ARG A 143 -6.20 -14.28 -4.85
C ARG A 143 -7.21 -13.43 -5.61
N ARG A 144 -7.07 -12.09 -5.58
CA ARG A 144 -7.87 -11.19 -6.45
C ARG A 144 -7.71 -11.54 -7.92
N ARG A 145 -6.49 -11.81 -8.39
CA ARG A 145 -6.23 -12.23 -9.77
C ARG A 145 -6.96 -13.53 -10.11
N ARG A 146 -6.94 -14.52 -9.21
CA ARG A 146 -7.69 -15.79 -9.39
C ARG A 146 -9.19 -15.54 -9.53
N PHE A 147 -9.78 -14.77 -8.61
CA PHE A 147 -11.21 -14.45 -8.68
C PHE A 147 -11.58 -13.65 -9.94
N GLN A 148 -10.74 -12.71 -10.38
CA GLN A 148 -10.95 -12.00 -11.64
C GLN A 148 -10.94 -12.93 -12.86
N GLN A 149 -10.06 -13.94 -12.87
CA GLN A 149 -10.02 -14.95 -13.94
C GLN A 149 -11.29 -15.81 -13.95
N GLU A 150 -11.77 -16.21 -12.78
CA GLU A 150 -13.00 -16.98 -12.61
C GLU A 150 -14.22 -16.18 -13.07
N ALA A 151 -14.35 -14.94 -12.61
CA ALA A 151 -15.35 -13.99 -13.08
C ALA A 151 -15.33 -13.79 -14.60
N TRP A 152 -14.14 -13.69 -15.18
CA TRP A 152 -13.99 -13.56 -16.64
C TRP A 152 -14.44 -14.82 -17.38
N SER A 153 -14.13 -16.01 -16.84
CA SER A 153 -14.60 -17.28 -17.39
C SER A 153 -16.12 -17.37 -17.40
N ILE A 154 -16.76 -17.03 -16.28
CA ILE A 154 -18.23 -17.01 -16.14
C ILE A 154 -18.84 -16.03 -17.13
N ARG A 155 -18.31 -14.81 -17.21
CA ARG A 155 -18.78 -13.78 -18.15
C ARG A 155 -18.66 -14.22 -19.61
N LYS A 156 -17.57 -14.86 -20.00
CA LYS A 156 -17.41 -15.39 -21.36
C LYS A 156 -18.42 -16.50 -21.67
N SER A 157 -18.69 -17.37 -20.69
CA SER A 157 -19.70 -18.42 -20.83
C SER A 157 -21.10 -17.83 -20.98
N ARG A 158 -21.40 -16.71 -20.33
CA ARG A 158 -22.73 -16.10 -20.27
C ARG A 158 -23.02 -15.13 -21.42
N TYR A 159 -22.02 -14.36 -21.83
CA TYR A 159 -22.17 -13.24 -22.77
C TYR A 159 -21.33 -13.38 -24.04
N GLY A 160 -20.70 -14.54 -24.26
CA GLY A 160 -19.85 -14.78 -25.41
C GLY A 160 -18.42 -14.21 -25.27
N PRO A 161 -17.61 -14.22 -26.34
CA PRO A 161 -16.17 -13.95 -26.28
C PRO A 161 -15.78 -12.60 -25.67
N SER A 162 -16.65 -11.60 -25.78
CA SER A 162 -16.45 -10.26 -25.21
C SER A 162 -16.63 -10.21 -23.69
N GLY A 163 -17.30 -11.20 -23.10
CA GLY A 163 -17.64 -11.23 -21.67
C GLY A 163 -18.50 -10.05 -21.19
N ARG A 164 -19.16 -9.34 -22.11
CA ARG A 164 -19.95 -8.13 -21.83
C ARG A 164 -21.37 -8.30 -22.33
N LYS A 165 -22.35 -7.90 -21.53
CA LYS A 165 -23.74 -7.78 -21.97
C LYS A 165 -23.85 -6.71 -23.07
N ALA A 166 -24.78 -6.89 -24.01
CA ALA A 166 -25.17 -5.84 -24.93
C ALA A 166 -25.55 -4.57 -24.13
N GLY A 167 -24.88 -3.44 -24.39
CA GLY A 167 -25.02 -2.20 -23.62
C GLY A 167 -23.87 -1.87 -22.66
N GLY A 168 -22.81 -2.69 -22.58
CA GLY A 168 -21.53 -2.30 -21.96
C GLY A 168 -21.46 -2.34 -20.42
N GLY A 169 -22.55 -2.68 -19.73
CA GLY A 169 -22.59 -2.82 -18.27
C GLY A 169 -21.70 -3.96 -17.76
N ILE A 170 -20.96 -3.70 -16.68
CA ILE A 170 -20.14 -4.68 -15.97
C ILE A 170 -21.03 -5.34 -14.90
N LEU A 171 -21.93 -6.23 -15.31
CA LEU A 171 -22.73 -6.95 -14.33
C LEU A 171 -21.85 -7.87 -13.47
N PRO A 172 -22.20 -8.10 -12.19
CA PRO A 172 -21.61 -9.18 -11.43
C PRO A 172 -22.10 -10.50 -12.06
N PHE A 173 -21.13 -11.27 -12.55
CA PHE A 173 -21.13 -12.72 -12.83
C PHE A 173 -22.48 -13.36 -13.24
#